data_AF-A0A969V3G8-F1
#
_entry.id   AF-A0A969V3G8-F1
#
_cell.length_a   1.000
_cell.length_b   1.000
_cell.length_c   1.000
_cell.angle_alpha   90.00
_cell.angle_beta   90.00
_cell.angle_gamma   90.00
#
_symmetry.space_group_name_H-M   'P 1'
#
loop_
_entity.id
_entity.type
_entity.pdbx_description
1 polymer ?
#
loop_
_entity_poly.entity_id
_entity_poly.type
_entity_poly.pdbx_seq_one_letter_code
_entity_poly.pdbx_strand_id
1 'polypeptide(L)'
;MYVGTELPVPQETQRQISVDTEIWTEVIYAGTGTKQPIFHIDMLISLAGRDVNGKYRLLVGSPAYADQILGRPPVEHAIAEIFDDIANNLQNAGFDVIRNPLPITYVDYPEDKLRLWYFATANNSLVQIDENHGNHVWLPTYGHGDWADLASIDAENKRIWEELGFVVHQLTDFHPFAQNLGSVHCIKKYLERG
;
A
#
# COMPACT_ATOMS: atom_id res chain seq x y z
N MET A 1 -6.04 3.61 22.13
CA MET A 1 -6.53 2.79 21.00
C MET A 1 -5.31 2.20 20.33
N TYR A 2 -5.24 0.88 20.23
CA TYR A 2 -4.11 0.18 19.62
C TYR A 2 -4.39 0.04 18.12
N VAL A 3 -3.45 0.48 17.28
CA VAL A 3 -3.50 0.30 15.82
C VAL A 3 -2.32 -0.58 15.42
N GLY A 4 -2.60 -1.87 15.23
CA GLY A 4 -1.61 -2.91 14.96
C GLY A 4 -2.23 -4.29 14.99
N THR A 5 -1.40 -5.32 14.86
CA THR A 5 -1.80 -6.72 14.96
C THR A 5 -1.22 -7.36 16.22
N GLU A 6 -1.85 -8.42 16.72
CA GLU A 6 -1.24 -9.34 17.69
C GLU A 6 -0.61 -10.56 17.03
N LEU A 7 -0.82 -10.74 15.72
CA LEU A 7 -0.15 -11.75 14.93
C LEU A 7 1.36 -11.47 14.85
N PRO A 8 2.20 -12.52 14.77
CA PRO A 8 3.63 -12.34 14.58
C PRO A 8 3.91 -11.73 13.20
N VAL A 9 4.54 -10.56 13.19
CA VAL A 9 5.01 -9.94 11.95
C VAL A 9 6.38 -10.53 11.58
N PRO A 10 6.52 -11.19 10.41
CA PRO A 10 7.81 -11.74 10.01
C PRO A 10 8.84 -10.61 9.85
N GLN A 11 10.10 -10.95 10.06
CA GLN A 11 11.21 -10.03 9.87
C GLN A 11 11.80 -10.20 8.47
N GLU A 12 12.48 -9.16 7.99
CA GLU A 12 13.25 -9.21 6.74
C GLU A 12 14.11 -10.46 6.69
N THR A 13 14.03 -11.18 5.58
CA THR A 13 14.82 -12.37 5.35
C THR A 13 15.20 -12.47 3.89
N GLN A 14 16.22 -13.29 3.61
CA GLN A 14 16.75 -13.52 2.29
C GLN A 14 16.67 -15.01 1.97
N ARG A 15 16.31 -15.34 0.73
CA ARG A 15 16.39 -16.72 0.23
C ARG A 15 16.87 -16.77 -1.20
N GLN A 16 17.42 -17.91 -1.58
CA GLN A 16 17.89 -18.15 -2.93
C GLN A 16 16.71 -18.56 -3.82
N ILE A 17 16.65 -17.98 -5.02
CA ILE A 17 15.68 -18.32 -6.06
C ILE A 17 16.41 -18.58 -7.39
N SER A 18 15.74 -19.28 -8.29
CA SER A 18 16.24 -19.49 -9.66
C SER A 18 15.49 -18.53 -10.60
N VAL A 19 16.23 -17.61 -11.24
CA VAL A 19 15.73 -16.71 -12.28
C VAL A 19 16.50 -17.02 -13.55
N ASP A 20 15.81 -17.43 -14.61
CA ASP A 20 16.42 -17.78 -15.91
C ASP A 20 17.65 -18.70 -15.81
N THR A 21 17.56 -19.73 -14.95
CA THR A 21 18.63 -20.71 -14.64
C THR A 21 19.83 -20.19 -13.85
N GLU A 22 19.84 -18.90 -13.49
CA GLU A 22 20.79 -18.33 -12.57
C GLU A 22 20.27 -18.31 -11.15
N ILE A 23 21.19 -18.42 -10.19
CA ILE A 23 20.88 -18.30 -8.77
C ILE A 23 20.91 -16.82 -8.38
N TRP A 24 19.78 -16.35 -7.87
CA TRP A 24 19.56 -15.01 -7.38
C TRP A 24 19.20 -15.04 -5.90
N THR A 25 19.43 -13.93 -5.22
CA THR A 25 18.92 -13.71 -3.85
C THR A 25 17.67 -12.85 -3.93
N GLU A 26 16.59 -13.28 -3.28
CA GLU A 26 15.45 -12.40 -3.05
C GLU A 26 15.36 -11.97 -1.58
N VAL A 27 15.05 -10.70 -1.37
CA VAL A 27 14.76 -10.10 -0.06
C VAL A 27 13.25 -9.97 0.05
N ILE A 28 12.68 -10.62 1.06
CA ILE A 28 11.26 -10.58 1.39
C ILE A 28 11.08 -9.96 2.77
N TYR A 29 9.89 -9.41 3.03
CA TYR A 29 9.60 -8.67 4.26
C TYR A 29 10.50 -7.45 4.48
N ALA A 30 11.06 -6.90 3.39
CA ALA A 30 11.83 -5.67 3.48
C ALA A 30 10.95 -4.54 4.04
N GLY A 31 11.46 -3.85 5.07
CA GLY A 31 10.71 -2.77 5.72
C GLY A 31 9.52 -3.23 6.58
N THR A 32 9.43 -4.48 7.02
CA THR A 32 8.48 -4.87 8.08
C THR A 32 8.96 -4.39 9.46
N GLY A 33 8.04 -3.91 10.31
CA GLY A 33 8.32 -3.62 11.72
C GLY A 33 8.06 -4.80 12.66
N THR A 34 8.14 -4.58 13.98
CA THR A 34 7.83 -5.64 14.98
C THR A 34 6.33 -5.89 15.16
N LYS A 35 5.50 -4.90 14.85
CA LYS A 35 4.03 -4.91 15.02
C LYS A 35 3.27 -4.32 13.83
N GLN A 36 3.97 -3.96 12.76
CA GLN A 36 3.40 -3.34 11.56
C GLN A 36 3.90 -4.07 10.30
N PRO A 37 3.00 -4.47 9.38
CA PRO A 37 3.35 -5.23 8.18
C PRO A 37 4.13 -4.38 7.16
N ILE A 38 4.10 -3.05 7.31
CA ILE A 38 4.91 -2.08 6.59
C ILE A 38 5.37 -1.04 7.62
N PHE A 39 6.63 -0.59 7.54
CA PHE A 39 7.31 0.24 8.54
C PHE A 39 6.56 1.53 8.94
N HIS A 40 5.64 2.02 8.09
CA HIS A 40 4.82 3.17 8.41
C HIS A 40 3.32 2.89 8.23
N ILE A 41 2.52 3.33 9.21
CA ILE A 41 1.06 3.18 9.25
C ILE A 41 0.35 3.78 8.04
N ASP A 42 0.88 4.88 7.50
CA ASP A 42 0.37 5.58 6.33
C ASP A 42 0.58 4.80 5.02
N MET A 43 1.37 3.73 5.03
CA MET A 43 1.52 2.82 3.90
C MET A 43 0.44 1.74 3.87
N LEU A 44 -0.39 1.61 4.92
CA LEU A 44 -1.48 0.65 4.94
C LEU A 44 -2.84 1.23 5.36
N ILE A 45 -2.88 2.45 5.92
CA ILE A 45 -4.12 3.12 6.33
C ILE A 45 -4.17 4.55 5.78
N SER A 46 -5.30 4.94 5.19
CA SER A 46 -5.61 6.34 4.82
C SER A 46 -6.90 6.81 5.50
N LEU A 47 -6.93 8.05 5.99
CA LEU A 47 -8.12 8.65 6.61
C LEU A 47 -8.99 9.33 5.55
N ALA A 48 -10.25 8.90 5.38
CA ALA A 48 -11.21 9.44 4.41
C ALA A 48 -12.31 10.30 5.04
N GLY A 49 -11.98 10.95 6.16
CA GLY A 49 -12.90 11.79 6.91
C GLY A 49 -13.94 11.00 7.69
N ARG A 50 -15.16 11.52 7.76
CA ARG A 50 -16.30 10.90 8.45
C ARG A 50 -17.44 10.62 7.48
N ASP A 51 -18.25 9.62 7.81
CA ASP A 51 -19.52 9.35 7.12
C ASP A 51 -20.63 10.34 7.56
N VAL A 52 -21.83 10.17 7.00
CA VAL A 52 -23.01 11.00 7.32
C VAL A 52 -23.46 10.88 8.78
N ASN A 53 -23.05 9.83 9.49
CA ASN A 53 -23.34 9.60 10.90
C ASN A 53 -22.22 10.11 11.82
N GLY A 54 -21.18 10.73 11.26
CA GLY A 54 -20.01 11.21 12.00
C GLY A 54 -18.98 10.11 12.33
N LYS A 55 -19.14 8.89 11.83
CA LYS A 55 -18.20 7.78 12.04
C LYS A 55 -16.97 7.95 11.15
N TYR A 56 -15.77 7.78 11.71
CA TYR A 56 -14.53 7.91 10.91
C TYR A 56 -14.41 6.79 9.88
N ARG A 57 -14.07 7.17 8.64
CA ARG A 57 -13.81 6.26 7.52
C ARG A 57 -12.32 6.06 7.31
N LEU A 58 -11.88 4.81 7.27
CA LEU A 58 -10.50 4.41 7.05
C LEU A 58 -10.42 3.51 5.82
N LEU A 59 -9.48 3.80 4.92
CA LEU A 59 -9.09 2.87 3.87
C LEU A 59 -7.95 2.03 4.42
N VAL A 60 -8.08 0.71 4.40
CA VAL A 60 -7.05 -0.22 4.87
C VAL A 60 -6.66 -1.14 3.73
N GLY A 61 -5.37 -1.16 3.38
CA GLY A 61 -4.83 -1.95 2.28
C GLY A 61 -5.08 -3.45 2.44
N SER A 62 -5.35 -4.14 1.33
CA SER A 62 -5.62 -5.58 1.26
C SER A 62 -4.83 -6.24 0.13
N PRO A 63 -3.80 -7.05 0.45
CA PRO A 63 -3.09 -7.84 -0.54
C PRO A 63 -3.95 -8.91 -1.19
N ALA A 64 -4.81 -9.58 -0.41
CA ALA A 64 -5.76 -10.54 -0.95
C ALA A 64 -6.70 -9.91 -2.00
N TYR A 65 -7.16 -8.68 -1.77
CA TYR A 65 -8.00 -7.98 -2.75
C TYR A 65 -7.22 -7.61 -4.02
N ALA A 66 -5.95 -7.21 -3.89
CA ALA A 66 -5.09 -6.98 -5.05
C ALA A 66 -4.87 -8.24 -5.87
N ASP A 67 -4.57 -9.37 -5.22
CA ASP A 67 -4.35 -10.65 -5.89
C ASP A 67 -5.61 -11.12 -6.65
N GLN A 68 -6.79 -10.89 -6.08
CA GLN A 68 -8.08 -11.16 -6.74
C GLN A 68 -8.23 -10.36 -8.04
N ILE A 69 -7.92 -9.06 -8.02
CA ILE A 69 -8.02 -8.19 -9.21
C ILE A 69 -7.01 -8.60 -10.27
N LEU A 70 -5.78 -8.94 -9.86
CA LEU A 70 -4.72 -9.38 -10.76
C LEU A 70 -4.94 -10.83 -11.27
N GLY A 71 -5.92 -11.55 -10.72
CA GLY A 71 -6.18 -12.95 -11.08
C GLY A 71 -5.03 -13.89 -10.76
N ARG A 72 -4.22 -13.56 -9.74
CA ARG A 72 -3.02 -14.33 -9.36
C ARG A 72 -3.21 -15.06 -8.03
N PRO A 73 -2.50 -16.16 -7.78
CA PRO A 73 -2.56 -16.85 -6.50
C PRO A 73 -2.02 -15.96 -5.37
N PRO A 74 -2.46 -16.18 -4.11
CA PRO A 74 -1.92 -15.47 -2.96
C PRO A 74 -0.41 -15.58 -2.86
N VAL A 75 0.27 -14.45 -2.67
CA VAL A 75 1.71 -14.41 -2.43
C VAL A 75 1.97 -14.56 -0.92
N GLU A 76 2.68 -15.62 -0.53
CA GLU A 76 2.97 -15.94 0.88
C GLU A 76 3.50 -14.73 1.65
N HIS A 77 4.51 -14.06 1.10
CA HIS A 77 5.16 -12.93 1.76
C HIS A 77 4.40 -11.60 1.64
N ALA A 78 3.17 -11.62 1.12
CA ALA A 78 2.24 -10.50 1.19
C ALA A 78 1.53 -10.37 2.55
N ILE A 79 1.63 -11.40 3.42
CA ILE A 79 1.13 -11.38 4.81
C ILE A 79 -0.30 -10.84 4.93
N ALA A 80 -1.17 -11.24 3.99
CA ALA A 80 -2.52 -10.71 3.83
C ALA A 80 -3.34 -10.79 5.13
N GLU A 81 -3.16 -11.88 5.87
CA GLU A 81 -3.82 -12.13 7.16
C GLU A 81 -3.51 -11.06 8.21
N ILE A 82 -2.32 -10.45 8.17
CA ILE A 82 -1.94 -9.36 9.07
C ILE A 82 -2.71 -8.09 8.74
N PHE A 83 -2.89 -7.79 7.45
CA PHE A 83 -3.70 -6.66 7.02
C PHE A 83 -5.18 -6.86 7.34
N ASP A 84 -5.67 -8.09 7.22
CA ASP A 84 -7.05 -8.44 7.56
C ASP A 84 -7.31 -8.33 9.07
N ASP A 85 -6.38 -8.79 9.91
CA ASP A 85 -6.45 -8.61 11.36
C ASP A 85 -6.50 -7.13 11.76
N ILE A 86 -5.66 -6.28 11.16
CA ILE A 86 -5.68 -4.84 11.39
C ILE A 86 -7.03 -4.22 11.01
N ALA A 87 -7.59 -4.59 9.85
CA ALA A 87 -8.90 -4.11 9.43
C ALA A 87 -10.00 -4.51 10.42
N ASN A 88 -10.00 -5.78 10.86
CA ASN A 88 -10.96 -6.29 11.85
C ASN A 88 -10.84 -5.55 13.19
N ASN A 89 -9.62 -5.31 13.67
CA ASN A 89 -9.38 -4.57 14.91
C ASN A 89 -9.91 -3.13 14.83
N LEU A 90 -9.73 -2.45 13.70
CA LEU A 90 -10.27 -1.11 13.47
C LEU A 90 -11.80 -1.11 13.37
N GLN A 91 -12.40 -2.09 12.69
CA GLN A 91 -13.86 -2.24 12.66
C GLN A 91 -14.42 -2.44 14.07
N ASN A 92 -13.81 -3.32 14.87
CA ASN A 92 -14.20 -3.58 16.25
C ASN A 92 -14.02 -2.35 17.16
N ALA A 93 -13.07 -1.46 16.83
CA ALA A 93 -12.88 -0.18 17.50
C ALA A 93 -13.90 0.90 17.09
N GLY A 94 -14.82 0.58 16.18
CA GLY A 94 -15.91 1.47 15.76
C GLY A 94 -15.58 2.36 14.56
N PHE A 95 -14.55 2.04 13.77
CA PHE A 95 -14.31 2.71 12.48
C PHE A 95 -15.18 2.11 11.37
N ASP A 96 -15.48 2.92 10.37
CA ASP A 96 -15.96 2.45 9.08
C ASP A 96 -14.73 2.11 8.23
N VAL A 97 -14.52 0.83 7.96
CA VAL A 97 -13.31 0.34 7.29
C VAL A 97 -13.66 -0.10 5.89
N ILE A 98 -13.02 0.55 4.93
CA ILE A 98 -13.10 0.27 3.50
C ILE A 98 -11.80 -0.42 3.10
N ARG A 99 -11.88 -1.56 2.41
CA ARG A 99 -10.69 -2.26 1.91
C ARG A 99 -10.31 -1.70 0.55
N ASN A 100 -9.02 -1.47 0.32
CA ASN A 100 -8.48 -1.08 -0.99
C ASN A 100 -7.34 -2.02 -1.41
N PRO A 101 -7.15 -2.28 -2.71
CA PRO A 101 -6.15 -3.25 -3.13
C PRO A 101 -4.73 -2.74 -2.88
N LEU A 102 -3.91 -3.58 -2.26
CA LEU A 102 -2.51 -3.31 -1.91
C LEU A 102 -1.59 -4.41 -2.48
N PRO A 103 -1.13 -4.29 -3.73
CA PRO A 103 -0.35 -5.32 -4.39
C PRO A 103 1.06 -5.37 -3.79
N ILE A 104 1.54 -6.59 -3.57
CA ILE A 104 2.98 -6.84 -3.44
C ILE A 104 3.58 -7.08 -4.83
N THR A 105 4.73 -6.49 -5.09
CA THR A 105 5.48 -6.64 -6.34
C THR A 105 6.98 -6.63 -6.03
N TYR A 106 7.82 -6.72 -7.06
CA TYR A 106 9.26 -6.73 -6.90
C TYR A 106 9.97 -5.85 -7.92
N VAL A 107 11.20 -5.48 -7.60
CA VAL A 107 12.19 -4.95 -8.54
C VAL A 107 13.37 -5.91 -8.61
N ASP A 108 13.87 -6.13 -9.82
CA ASP A 108 15.06 -6.91 -10.08
C ASP A 108 16.26 -5.98 -10.31
N TYR A 109 17.38 -6.33 -9.69
CA TYR A 109 18.70 -5.72 -9.89
C TYR A 109 19.61 -6.79 -10.51
N PRO A 110 19.64 -6.92 -11.85
CA PRO A 110 20.33 -8.01 -12.53
C PRO A 110 21.84 -8.03 -12.28
N GLU A 111 22.47 -6.87 -12.18
CA GLU A 111 23.91 -6.74 -11.91
C GLU A 111 24.31 -7.34 -10.55
N ASP A 112 23.40 -7.28 -9.57
CA ASP A 112 23.58 -7.79 -8.22
C ASP A 112 22.94 -9.18 -8.01
N LYS A 113 22.25 -9.71 -9.03
CA LYS A 113 21.42 -10.92 -8.93
C LYS A 113 20.48 -10.87 -7.72
N LEU A 114 19.84 -9.73 -7.55
CA LEU A 114 19.02 -9.40 -6.39
C LEU A 114 17.59 -9.07 -6.80
N ARG A 115 16.62 -9.65 -6.11
CA ARG A 115 15.20 -9.29 -6.20
C ARG A 115 14.75 -8.67 -4.88
N LEU A 116 14.13 -7.49 -4.93
CA LEU A 116 13.57 -6.83 -3.75
C LEU A 116 12.06 -6.75 -3.85
N TRP A 117 11.36 -7.39 -2.92
CA TRP A 117 9.90 -7.32 -2.83
C TRP A 117 9.45 -6.11 -2.00
N TYR A 118 8.37 -5.47 -2.44
CA TYR A 118 7.78 -4.31 -1.77
C TYR A 118 6.27 -4.20 -2.06
N PHE A 119 5.56 -3.47 -1.20
CA PHE A 119 4.16 -3.13 -1.42
C PHE A 119 4.04 -1.84 -2.25
N ALA A 120 3.36 -1.92 -3.38
CA ALA A 120 3.00 -0.77 -4.20
C ALA A 120 1.74 -0.10 -3.61
N THR A 121 1.95 0.75 -2.60
CA THR A 121 0.86 1.27 -1.77
C THR A 121 0.22 2.54 -2.32
N ALA A 122 -1.08 2.46 -2.62
CA ALA A 122 -1.94 3.62 -2.88
C ALA A 122 -2.41 4.31 -1.58
N ASN A 123 -2.27 3.64 -0.42
CA ASN A 123 -2.66 4.21 0.87
C ASN A 123 -1.78 5.40 1.27
N ASN A 124 -0.56 5.47 0.74
CA ASN A 124 0.30 6.61 0.90
C ASN A 124 -0.12 7.79 0.02
N SER A 125 -1.30 8.31 0.32
CA SER A 125 -1.96 9.38 -0.42
C SER A 125 -1.96 10.68 0.36
N LEU A 126 -1.98 11.79 -0.36
CA LEU A 126 -2.28 13.09 0.24
C LEU A 126 -3.79 13.28 0.19
N VAL A 127 -4.42 13.48 1.35
CA VAL A 127 -5.87 13.67 1.45
C VAL A 127 -6.14 15.10 1.93
N GLN A 128 -6.98 15.82 1.18
CA GLN A 128 -7.52 17.11 1.55
C GLN A 128 -9.03 17.00 1.72
N ILE A 129 -9.54 17.47 2.85
CA ILE A 129 -10.96 17.56 3.16
C ILE A 129 -11.22 19.01 3.51
N ASP A 130 -11.97 19.72 2.67
CA ASP A 130 -12.20 21.15 2.78
C ASP A 130 -13.66 21.49 2.43
N GLU A 131 -14.33 22.25 3.30
CA GLU A 131 -15.75 22.61 3.12
C GLU A 131 -15.99 23.54 1.91
N ASN A 132 -14.99 24.34 1.52
CA ASN A 132 -15.13 25.36 0.47
C ASN A 132 -14.65 24.87 -0.89
N HIS A 133 -13.63 24.00 -0.92
CA HIS A 133 -12.98 23.54 -2.13
C HIS A 133 -13.29 22.07 -2.45
N GLY A 134 -13.98 21.37 -1.55
CA GLY A 134 -14.32 19.96 -1.71
C GLY A 134 -13.20 19.02 -1.27
N ASN A 135 -13.49 17.72 -1.41
CA ASN A 135 -12.60 16.65 -0.98
C ASN A 135 -11.71 16.21 -2.15
N HIS A 136 -10.40 16.23 -1.94
CA HIS A 136 -9.40 15.86 -2.94
C HIS A 136 -8.45 14.80 -2.40
N VAL A 137 -8.00 13.91 -3.27
CA VAL A 137 -6.96 12.94 -2.95
C VAL A 137 -5.95 12.86 -4.08
N TRP A 138 -4.67 12.83 -3.73
CA TRP A 138 -3.58 12.56 -4.66
C TRP A 138 -3.05 11.16 -4.41
N LEU A 139 -3.24 10.26 -5.39
CA LEU A 139 -2.88 8.85 -5.29
C LEU A 139 -1.59 8.57 -6.07
N PRO A 140 -0.58 7.92 -5.46
CA PRO A 140 0.52 7.36 -6.23
C PRO A 140 -0.01 6.26 -7.17
N THR A 141 0.66 6.07 -8.31
CA THR A 141 0.32 5.01 -9.28
C THR A 141 1.53 4.15 -9.61
N TYR A 142 1.28 2.89 -9.95
CA TYR A 142 2.29 1.85 -10.15
C TYR A 142 2.05 1.01 -11.41
N GLY A 143 1.03 1.31 -12.21
CA GLY A 143 0.73 0.61 -13.47
C GLY A 143 1.61 1.05 -14.63
N HIS A 144 2.93 1.07 -14.47
CA HIS A 144 3.86 1.64 -15.45
C HIS A 144 4.96 0.67 -15.86
N GLY A 145 5.46 0.78 -17.10
CA GLY A 145 6.61 0.01 -17.58
C GLY A 145 6.42 -1.50 -17.41
N ASP A 146 7.39 -2.15 -16.75
CA ASP A 146 7.39 -3.59 -16.49
C ASP A 146 6.27 -4.04 -15.52
N TRP A 147 5.62 -3.09 -14.85
CA TRP A 147 4.50 -3.30 -13.91
C TRP A 147 3.17 -2.80 -14.48
N ALA A 148 3.02 -2.75 -15.81
CA ALA A 148 1.79 -2.32 -16.46
C ALA A 148 0.54 -3.13 -16.04
N ASP A 149 0.72 -4.35 -15.52
CA ASP A 149 -0.35 -5.16 -14.93
C ASP A 149 -0.99 -4.49 -13.70
N LEU A 150 -0.26 -3.66 -12.96
CA LEU A 150 -0.79 -2.93 -11.81
C LEU A 150 -1.72 -1.76 -12.19
N ALA A 151 -1.89 -1.44 -13.47
CA ALA A 151 -2.80 -0.38 -13.91
C ALA A 151 -4.27 -0.66 -13.50
N SER A 152 -4.68 -1.93 -13.45
CA SER A 152 -6.01 -2.30 -12.93
C SER A 152 -6.16 -2.01 -11.43
N ILE A 153 -5.06 -2.07 -10.69
CA ILE A 153 -5.02 -1.77 -9.26
C ILE A 153 -5.10 -0.25 -9.03
N ASP A 154 -4.40 0.54 -9.84
CA ASP A 154 -4.50 2.00 -9.81
C ASP A 154 -5.92 2.47 -10.13
N ALA A 155 -6.55 1.85 -11.15
CA ALA A 155 -7.93 2.14 -11.52
C ALA A 155 -8.92 1.81 -10.40
N GLU A 156 -8.74 0.68 -9.72
CA GLU A 156 -9.60 0.30 -8.61
C GLU A 156 -9.43 1.20 -7.39
N ASN A 157 -8.19 1.55 -7.02
CA ASN A 157 -7.96 2.52 -5.95
C ASN A 157 -8.62 3.87 -6.27
N LYS A 158 -8.52 4.34 -7.52
CA LYS A 158 -9.23 5.55 -7.98
C LYS A 158 -10.74 5.41 -7.82
N ARG A 159 -11.35 4.31 -8.28
CA ARG A 159 -12.80 4.06 -8.18
C ARG A 159 -13.29 4.15 -6.73
N ILE A 160 -12.59 3.50 -5.80
CA ILE A 160 -12.95 3.51 -4.37
C ILE A 160 -12.99 4.94 -3.82
N TRP A 161 -11.98 5.76 -4.11
CA TRP A 161 -11.96 7.16 -3.66
C TRP A 161 -13.05 8.02 -4.32
N GLU A 162 -13.33 7.81 -5.61
CA GLU A 162 -14.41 8.50 -6.31
C GLU A 162 -15.79 8.18 -5.70
N GLU A 163 -16.02 6.92 -5.30
CA GLU A 163 -17.26 6.51 -4.62
C GLU A 163 -17.43 7.15 -3.24
N LEU A 164 -16.34 7.57 -2.61
CA LEU A 164 -16.37 8.33 -1.36
C LEU A 164 -16.61 9.83 -1.56
N GLY A 165 -16.77 10.27 -2.82
CA GLY A 165 -17.02 11.65 -3.21
C GLY A 165 -15.75 12.49 -3.31
N PHE A 166 -14.57 11.88 -3.43
CA PHE A 166 -13.33 12.61 -3.63
C PHE A 166 -13.07 12.84 -5.12
N VAL A 167 -12.52 14.02 -5.43
CA VAL A 167 -11.85 14.24 -6.71
C VAL A 167 -10.47 13.61 -6.64
N VAL A 168 -10.21 12.64 -7.51
CA VAL A 168 -8.96 11.88 -7.51
C VAL A 168 -7.97 12.47 -8.50
N HIS A 169 -6.77 12.78 -8.00
CA HIS A 169 -5.61 13.17 -8.79
C HIS A 169 -4.60 12.01 -8.79
N GLN A 170 -4.54 11.24 -9.87
CA GLN A 170 -3.51 10.22 -10.01
C GLN A 170 -2.17 10.89 -10.31
N LEU A 171 -1.18 10.59 -9.47
CA LEU A 171 0.20 11.03 -9.65
C LEU A 171 0.90 10.14 -10.69
N THR A 172 2.10 10.53 -11.10
CA THR A 172 2.91 9.79 -12.08
C THR A 172 3.44 8.46 -11.52
N ASP A 173 4.45 7.88 -12.16
CA ASP A 173 5.09 6.64 -11.73
C ASP A 173 5.77 6.80 -10.36
N PHE A 174 5.29 6.05 -9.37
CA PHE A 174 5.84 6.03 -8.01
C PHE A 174 6.77 4.85 -7.72
N HIS A 175 7.04 3.98 -8.69
CA HIS A 175 8.02 2.90 -8.52
C HIS A 175 9.39 3.37 -8.06
N PRO A 176 9.99 4.43 -8.65
CA PRO A 176 11.32 4.89 -8.21
C PRO A 176 11.37 5.32 -6.74
N PHE A 177 10.24 5.76 -6.18
CA PHE A 177 10.15 6.13 -4.77
C PHE A 177 9.98 4.87 -3.91
N ALA A 178 9.05 3.98 -4.26
CA ALA A 178 8.79 2.74 -3.53
C ALA A 178 10.03 1.82 -3.48
N GLN A 179 10.83 1.79 -4.55
CA GLN A 179 12.10 1.06 -4.62
C GLN A 179 13.15 1.56 -3.61
N ASN A 180 13.09 2.84 -3.22
CA ASN A 180 13.99 3.46 -2.24
C ASN A 180 13.42 3.47 -0.81
N LEU A 181 12.39 2.65 -0.52
CA LEU A 181 11.65 2.65 0.76
C LEU A 181 11.00 4.01 1.09
N GLY A 182 10.83 4.90 0.09
CA GLY A 182 10.29 6.24 0.24
C GLY A 182 8.90 6.37 -0.40
N SER A 183 7.95 6.93 0.32
CA SER A 183 6.58 7.18 -0.18
C SER A 183 6.27 8.69 -0.19
N VAL A 184 5.12 9.12 -0.72
CA VAL A 184 4.64 10.52 -0.79
C VAL A 184 4.80 11.30 0.54
N HIS A 185 4.84 10.63 1.70
CA HIS A 185 5.16 11.30 2.98
C HIS A 185 6.60 11.84 3.07
N CYS A 186 7.56 11.26 2.34
CA CYS A 186 8.90 11.79 2.17
C CYS A 186 8.90 13.10 1.36
N ILE A 187 7.94 13.28 0.44
CA ILE A 187 7.77 14.52 -0.34
C ILE A 187 7.18 15.64 0.53
N LYS A 188 6.30 15.34 1.49
CA LYS A 188 5.72 16.38 2.37
C LYS A 188 6.79 17.11 3.19
N LYS A 189 7.86 16.41 3.60
CA LYS A 189 9.00 17.01 4.30
C LYS A 189 9.77 18.02 3.44
N TYR A 190 9.66 17.96 2.11
CA TYR A 190 10.25 18.93 1.19
C TYR A 190 9.35 20.14 0.91
N LEU A 191 8.03 20.03 1.11
CA LEU A 191 7.09 21.14 0.91
C LEU A 191 7.02 22.10 2.12
N GLU A 192 7.47 21.69 3.31
CA GLU A 192 7.59 22.54 4.51
C GLU A 192 9.01 23.12 4.74
N ARG A 193 9.81 23.28 3.68
CA ARG A 193 11.01 24.14 3.71
C ARG A 193 10.82 25.33 2.79
N GLY A 194 10.07 26.31 3.30
CA GLY A 194 9.91 27.66 2.78
C GLY A 194 9.33 28.55 3.86
#